data_AF-A0A1V8RJE6-F1
#
_entry.id   AF-A0A1V8RJE6-F1
#
_cell.length_a   1.000
_cell.length_b   1.000
_cell.length_c   1.000
_cell.angle_alpha   90.00
_cell.angle_beta   90.00
_cell.angle_gamma   90.00
#
_symmetry.space_group_name_H-M   'P 1'
#
loop_
_entity.id
_entity.type
_entity.pdbx_description
1 polymer ?
#
loop_
_entity_poly.entity_id
_entity_poly.type
_entity_poly.pdbx_seq_one_letter_code
_entity_poly.pdbx_strand_id
1 'polypeptide(L)'
;MSRHRRCPRGDLFCRPYPDELLSSWISRHAAFYVVPPLVMLRHCLPEASSLRAVDLQLSSDQEIHLAIIFAIEPALVQRMTFANVAQSSHRLISTRPTQVCTNCSPVDAEPAPILRSQLLGWRITCPRCGSQLRHTGGGELPSPFQQYRVAALRGEKLLDDEAEHGIRTWASPAGIVRLLLMRRAVLPFPGEDEMWRFRVLEKIIPELDELLPEICTSCPTPQNPILPLHLRPALLAGVAMVHSSGAEMLYMLRRSTFGLHRHRFDREAMPFFANAARKRHSTQMQLI
;
A
#
# COMPACT_ATOMS: atom_id res chain seq x y z
N MET A 1 -6.08 -26.19 -30.21
CA MET A 1 -6.08 -24.99 -31.09
C MET A 1 -6.42 -23.78 -30.24
N SER A 2 -5.40 -23.16 -29.62
CA SER A 2 -5.54 -21.99 -28.74
C SER A 2 -5.71 -20.72 -29.56
N ARG A 3 -6.89 -20.09 -29.47
CA ARG A 3 -7.05 -18.68 -29.87
C ARG A 3 -6.41 -17.81 -28.81
N HIS A 4 -5.11 -17.55 -28.94
CA HIS A 4 -4.45 -16.46 -28.23
C HIS A 4 -5.19 -15.17 -28.56
N ARG A 5 -5.81 -14.54 -27.56
CA ARG A 5 -6.25 -13.14 -27.69
C ARG A 5 -5.01 -12.25 -27.62
N ARG A 6 -4.24 -12.24 -28.71
CA ARG A 6 -3.47 -11.04 -29.08
C ARG A 6 -4.46 -9.88 -29.14
N CYS A 7 -3.96 -8.67 -28.90
CA CYS A 7 -4.61 -7.41 -29.27
C CYS A 7 -5.55 -7.63 -30.47
N PRO A 8 -6.87 -7.35 -30.38
CA PRO A 8 -7.80 -7.69 -31.45
C PRO A 8 -7.26 -7.15 -32.77
N ARG A 9 -7.00 -8.05 -33.71
CA ARG A 9 -6.42 -7.73 -35.02
C ARG A 9 -7.33 -6.68 -35.68
N GLY A 10 -6.90 -5.42 -35.67
CA GLY A 10 -7.67 -4.27 -36.13
C GLY A 10 -7.35 -2.97 -35.38
N ASP A 11 -7.00 -3.05 -34.09
CA ASP A 11 -6.58 -1.88 -33.30
C ASP A 11 -5.05 -1.75 -33.32
N LEU A 12 -4.53 -0.55 -33.63
CA LEU A 12 -3.09 -0.22 -33.57
C LEU A 12 -2.53 -0.19 -32.13
N PHE A 13 -3.42 -0.16 -31.13
CA PHE A 13 -3.08 -0.05 -29.71
C PHE A 13 -3.83 -1.06 -28.87
N CYS A 14 -3.16 -1.61 -27.86
CA CYS A 14 -3.79 -2.50 -26.90
C CYS A 14 -4.51 -1.69 -25.84
N ARG A 15 -5.82 -1.91 -25.68
CA ARG A 15 -6.58 -1.23 -24.63
C ARG A 15 -6.02 -1.59 -23.24
N PRO A 16 -5.92 -0.61 -22.33
CA PRO A 16 -5.53 -0.88 -20.96
C PRO A 16 -6.62 -1.68 -20.24
N TYR A 17 -6.19 -2.60 -19.38
CA TYR A 17 -7.11 -3.27 -18.46
C TYR A 17 -7.48 -2.33 -17.29
N PRO A 18 -8.68 -2.50 -16.70
CA PRO A 18 -9.01 -1.78 -15.47
C PRO A 18 -7.99 -2.11 -14.38
N ASP A 19 -7.53 -1.07 -13.67
CA ASP A 19 -6.50 -1.15 -12.63
C ASP A 19 -5.09 -1.52 -13.15
N GLU A 20 -4.83 -1.56 -14.46
CA GLU A 20 -3.49 -1.84 -15.00
C GLU A 20 -2.49 -0.71 -14.72
N LEU A 21 -1.23 -1.06 -14.45
CA LEU A 21 -0.13 -0.10 -14.35
C LEU A 21 0.31 0.45 -15.70
N LEU A 22 0.73 1.72 -15.73
CA LEU A 22 1.23 2.36 -16.94
C LEU A 22 2.44 1.61 -17.50
N SER A 23 3.40 1.24 -16.64
CA SER A 23 4.56 0.43 -17.03
C SER A 23 4.17 -0.93 -17.63
N SER A 24 3.15 -1.59 -17.08
CA SER A 24 2.63 -2.87 -17.58
C SER A 24 2.03 -2.69 -18.98
N TRP A 25 1.20 -1.66 -19.12
CA TRP A 25 0.52 -1.35 -20.36
C TRP A 25 1.50 -0.99 -21.48
N ILE A 26 2.53 -0.20 -21.17
CA ILE A 26 3.64 0.08 -22.08
C ILE A 26 4.44 -1.19 -22.41
N SER A 27 4.66 -2.07 -21.43
CA SER A 27 5.37 -3.34 -21.67
C SER A 27 4.60 -4.27 -22.61
N ARG A 28 3.27 -4.30 -22.54
CA ARG A 28 2.43 -5.03 -23.49
C ARG A 28 2.50 -4.47 -24.90
N HIS A 29 2.51 -3.15 -25.04
CA HIS A 29 2.76 -2.50 -26.33
C HIS A 29 4.14 -2.81 -26.87
N ALA A 30 5.17 -2.71 -26.03
CA ALA A 30 6.54 -3.01 -26.39
C ALA A 30 6.69 -4.47 -26.87
N ALA A 31 6.03 -5.42 -26.20
CA ALA A 31 5.98 -6.81 -26.63
C ALA A 31 5.29 -6.99 -27.99
N PHE A 32 4.23 -6.23 -28.26
CA PHE A 32 3.55 -6.25 -29.57
C PHE A 32 4.46 -5.76 -30.71
N TYR A 33 5.23 -4.69 -30.46
CA TYR A 33 6.18 -4.13 -31.43
C TYR A 33 7.58 -4.77 -31.39
N VAL A 34 7.80 -5.76 -30.52
CA VAL A 34 9.08 -6.47 -30.35
C VAL A 34 10.24 -5.51 -30.02
N VAL A 35 9.99 -4.55 -29.13
CA VAL A 35 10.99 -3.59 -28.63
C VAL A 35 11.12 -3.68 -27.11
N PRO A 36 12.27 -3.28 -26.53
CA PRO A 36 12.39 -3.20 -25.07
C PRO A 36 11.39 -2.20 -24.48
N PRO A 37 10.73 -2.48 -23.34
CA PRO A 37 9.72 -1.58 -22.77
C PRO A 37 10.20 -0.16 -22.47
N LEU A 38 11.44 0.00 -22.00
CA LEU A 38 12.01 1.34 -21.77
C LEU A 38 12.25 2.10 -23.09
N VAL A 39 12.59 1.40 -24.17
CA VAL A 39 12.75 2.01 -25.51
C VAL A 39 11.39 2.48 -26.01
N MET A 40 10.34 1.66 -25.85
CA MET A 40 8.96 2.05 -26.17
C MET A 40 8.51 3.28 -25.37
N LEU A 41 8.79 3.29 -24.05
CA LEU A 41 8.48 4.44 -23.21
C LEU A 41 9.22 5.69 -23.67
N ARG A 42 10.52 5.59 -23.95
CA ARG A 42 11.34 6.73 -24.40
C ARG A 42 10.98 7.26 -25.77
N HIS A 43 10.41 6.42 -26.64
CA HIS A 43 9.84 6.88 -27.91
C HIS A 43 8.68 7.86 -27.67
N CYS A 44 7.89 7.64 -26.61
CA CYS A 44 6.78 8.52 -26.24
C CYS A 44 7.22 9.65 -25.28
N LEU A 45 8.18 9.39 -24.41
CA LEU A 45 8.66 10.30 -23.36
C LEU A 45 10.20 10.23 -23.28
N PRO A 46 10.93 11.03 -24.08
CA PRO A 46 12.39 10.94 -24.17
C PRO A 46 13.12 11.04 -22.82
N GLU A 47 12.59 11.84 -21.91
CA GLU A 47 13.14 12.09 -20.56
C GLU A 47 12.95 10.93 -19.57
N ALA A 48 12.25 9.85 -19.97
CA ALA A 48 11.92 8.76 -19.08
C ALA A 48 13.18 8.00 -18.60
N SER A 49 13.41 8.05 -17.29
CA SER A 49 14.55 7.37 -16.64
C SER A 49 14.30 5.88 -16.42
N SER A 50 13.07 5.50 -16.07
CA SER A 50 12.67 4.11 -15.84
C SER A 50 11.15 3.93 -15.96
N LEU A 51 10.71 2.69 -16.19
CA LEU A 51 9.30 2.32 -16.16
C LEU A 51 8.66 2.55 -14.78
N ARG A 52 9.43 2.33 -13.70
CA ARG A 52 8.92 2.51 -12.33
C ARG A 52 8.70 3.99 -12.00
N ALA A 53 9.53 4.89 -12.54
CA ALA A 53 9.39 6.31 -12.29
C ALA A 53 8.02 6.82 -12.78
N VAL A 54 7.61 6.41 -13.99
CA VAL A 54 6.32 6.82 -14.58
C VAL A 54 5.10 6.22 -13.86
N ASP A 55 5.27 5.06 -13.21
CA ASP A 55 4.21 4.53 -12.34
C ASP A 55 4.04 5.38 -11.08
N LEU A 56 5.10 5.98 -10.53
CA LEU A 56 5.02 6.70 -9.27
C LEU A 56 4.63 8.16 -9.45
N GLN A 57 5.16 8.80 -10.49
CA GLN A 57 4.96 10.21 -10.73
C GLN A 57 5.00 10.49 -12.23
N LEU A 58 4.04 11.29 -12.67
CA LEU A 58 3.94 11.79 -14.03
C LEU A 58 3.56 13.26 -13.95
N SER A 59 4.21 14.11 -14.76
CA SER A 59 3.77 15.51 -14.88
C SER A 59 2.50 15.59 -15.72
N SER A 60 1.72 16.65 -15.55
CA SER A 60 0.51 16.89 -16.36
C SER A 60 0.82 16.94 -17.86
N ASP A 61 1.96 17.52 -18.25
CA ASP A 61 2.38 17.58 -19.65
C ASP A 61 2.71 16.20 -20.21
N GLN A 62 3.39 15.35 -19.43
CA GLN A 62 3.67 13.96 -19.79
C GLN A 62 2.37 13.15 -19.91
N GLU A 63 1.39 13.40 -19.04
CA GLU A 63 0.08 12.74 -19.06
C GLU A 63 -0.67 13.05 -20.37
N ILE A 64 -0.77 14.34 -20.69
CA ILE A 64 -1.43 14.84 -21.90
C ILE A 64 -0.71 14.30 -23.14
N HIS A 65 0.62 14.29 -23.14
CA HIS A 65 1.39 13.80 -24.27
C HIS A 65 1.17 12.30 -24.54
N LEU A 66 1.21 11.47 -23.49
CA LEU A 66 0.90 10.04 -23.61
C LEU A 66 -0.54 9.82 -24.08
N ALA A 67 -1.49 10.58 -23.53
CA ALA A 67 -2.90 10.52 -23.91
C ALA A 67 -3.10 10.80 -25.41
N ILE A 68 -2.40 11.81 -25.95
CA ILE A 68 -2.43 12.15 -27.38
C ILE A 68 -1.84 11.02 -28.23
N ILE A 69 -0.64 10.53 -27.90
CA ILE A 69 0.05 9.48 -28.68
C ILE A 69 -0.80 8.22 -28.80
N PHE A 70 -1.40 7.80 -27.69
CA PHE A 70 -2.17 6.56 -27.62
C PHE A 70 -3.67 6.75 -27.86
N ALA A 71 -4.10 7.98 -28.18
CA ALA A 71 -5.51 8.35 -28.40
C ALA A 71 -6.45 7.87 -27.27
N ILE A 72 -6.05 8.11 -26.02
CA ILE A 72 -6.84 7.81 -24.82
C ILE A 72 -7.04 9.07 -23.96
N GLU A 73 -7.96 9.02 -22.99
CA GLU A 73 -8.18 10.13 -22.07
C GLU A 73 -7.00 10.29 -21.09
N PRO A 74 -6.55 11.53 -20.79
CA PRO A 74 -5.52 11.78 -19.76
C PRO A 74 -5.87 11.15 -18.41
N ALA A 75 -7.13 11.26 -17.98
CA ALA A 75 -7.63 10.63 -16.76
C ALA A 75 -7.48 9.10 -16.74
N LEU A 76 -7.44 8.44 -17.89
CA LEU A 76 -7.11 7.00 -17.96
C LEU A 76 -5.62 6.76 -17.74
N VAL A 77 -4.73 7.58 -18.32
CA VAL A 77 -3.28 7.55 -18.04
C VAL A 77 -3.02 7.76 -16.56
N GLN A 78 -3.61 8.79 -15.97
CA GLN A 78 -3.47 9.09 -14.55
C GLN A 78 -3.86 7.90 -13.67
N ARG A 79 -5.00 7.25 -13.96
CA ARG A 79 -5.49 6.07 -13.22
C ARG A 79 -4.57 4.86 -13.33
N MET A 80 -3.69 4.78 -14.32
CA MET A 80 -2.68 3.72 -14.44
C MET A 80 -1.39 4.02 -13.65
N THR A 81 -1.31 5.16 -12.97
CA THR A 81 -0.17 5.57 -12.13
C THR A 81 -0.57 5.67 -10.66
N PHE A 82 0.40 5.84 -9.77
CA PHE A 82 0.25 6.17 -8.36
C PHE A 82 0.42 7.68 -8.10
N ALA A 83 0.32 8.53 -9.14
CA ALA A 83 0.51 9.97 -8.99
C ALA A 83 -0.51 10.61 -8.03
N ASN A 84 -1.70 10.02 -7.90
CA ASN A 84 -2.73 10.44 -6.95
C ASN A 84 -2.48 9.92 -5.52
N VAL A 85 -1.55 8.98 -5.33
CA VAL A 85 -1.29 8.40 -4.01
C VAL A 85 -0.55 9.39 -3.13
N ALA A 86 -1.08 9.67 -1.95
CA ALA A 86 -0.45 10.53 -0.96
C ALA A 86 1.00 10.09 -0.64
N GLN A 87 1.92 11.06 -0.58
CA GLN A 87 3.35 10.81 -0.35
C GLN A 87 3.63 9.99 0.93
N SER A 88 2.81 10.17 1.97
CA SER A 88 2.90 9.41 3.23
C SER A 88 2.72 7.90 3.05
N SER A 89 2.01 7.48 2.00
CA SER A 89 1.65 6.10 1.70
C SER A 89 2.57 5.45 0.66
N HIS A 90 3.47 6.21 0.03
CA HIS A 90 4.39 5.67 -1.01
C HIS A 90 5.25 4.51 -0.52
N ARG A 91 5.64 4.50 0.77
CA ARG A 91 6.39 3.39 1.38
C ARG A 91 5.60 2.08 1.45
N LEU A 92 4.28 2.16 1.32
CA LEU A 92 3.40 0.99 1.26
C LEU A 92 3.13 0.55 -0.19
N ILE A 93 3.81 1.11 -1.19
CA ILE A 93 3.74 0.65 -2.57
C ILE A 93 4.95 -0.25 -2.85
N SER A 94 4.69 -1.55 -3.03
CA SER A 94 5.73 -2.52 -3.37
C SER A 94 6.38 -2.21 -4.72
N THR A 95 7.63 -2.61 -4.90
CA THR A 95 8.35 -2.52 -6.18
C THR A 95 8.00 -3.67 -7.14
N ARG A 96 7.42 -4.76 -6.61
CA ARG A 96 6.99 -5.93 -7.37
C ARG A 96 5.57 -6.35 -6.96
N PRO A 97 4.82 -7.04 -7.84
CA PRO A 97 3.54 -7.64 -7.47
C PRO A 97 3.73 -8.58 -6.26
N THR A 98 2.92 -8.38 -5.22
CA THR A 98 2.95 -9.21 -3.99
C THR A 98 1.68 -10.03 -3.79
N GLN A 99 0.64 -9.69 -4.55
CA GLN A 99 -0.68 -10.27 -4.42
C GLN A 99 -1.43 -10.26 -5.74
N VAL A 100 -2.46 -11.08 -5.84
CA VAL A 100 -3.30 -11.24 -7.03
C VAL A 100 -4.75 -11.49 -6.62
N CYS A 101 -5.70 -11.05 -7.46
CA CYS A 101 -7.10 -11.43 -7.33
C CYS A 101 -7.40 -12.53 -8.33
N THR A 102 -7.83 -13.72 -7.88
CA THR A 102 -8.18 -14.84 -8.76
C THR A 102 -9.39 -14.55 -9.65
N ASN A 103 -10.27 -13.64 -9.23
CA ASN A 103 -11.50 -13.31 -9.94
C ASN A 103 -11.30 -12.19 -10.98
N CYS A 104 -10.28 -11.35 -10.82
CA CYS A 104 -10.08 -10.17 -11.68
C CYS A 104 -8.74 -10.18 -12.44
N SER A 105 -7.81 -11.06 -12.09
CA SER A 105 -6.56 -11.20 -12.81
C SER A 105 -6.83 -11.87 -14.16
N PRO A 106 -6.45 -11.25 -15.28
CA PRO A 106 -6.62 -11.85 -16.59
C PRO A 106 -5.48 -12.85 -16.84
N VAL A 107 -5.71 -14.10 -16.43
CA VAL A 107 -4.74 -15.21 -16.49
C VAL A 107 -4.32 -15.54 -17.93
N ASP A 108 -5.15 -15.23 -18.92
CA ASP A 108 -4.92 -15.62 -20.33
C ASP A 108 -4.23 -14.54 -21.19
N ALA A 109 -3.84 -13.40 -20.62
CA ALA A 109 -3.18 -12.32 -21.35
C ALA A 109 -1.66 -12.50 -21.34
N GLU A 110 -1.01 -12.34 -22.51
CA GLU A 110 0.45 -12.42 -22.64
C GLU A 110 1.02 -11.17 -23.34
N PRO A 111 1.92 -10.40 -22.69
CA PRO A 111 2.30 -10.54 -21.28
C PRO A 111 1.13 -10.19 -20.33
N ALA A 112 1.07 -10.88 -19.20
CA ALA A 112 0.01 -10.68 -18.22
C ALA A 112 0.08 -9.25 -17.64
N PRO A 113 -1.05 -8.53 -17.59
CA PRO A 113 -1.06 -7.17 -17.07
C PRO A 113 -0.81 -7.20 -15.56
N ILE A 114 0.04 -6.28 -15.12
CA ILE A 114 0.28 -6.02 -13.71
C ILE A 114 -0.72 -4.96 -13.27
N LEU A 115 -1.55 -5.30 -12.28
CA LEU A 115 -2.55 -4.38 -11.75
C LEU A 115 -1.96 -3.57 -10.58
N ARG A 116 -2.34 -2.31 -10.45
CA ARG A 116 -1.96 -1.40 -9.35
C ARG A 116 -2.22 -2.05 -8.00
N SER A 117 -3.39 -2.64 -7.80
CA SER A 117 -3.76 -3.32 -6.56
C SER A 117 -2.78 -4.43 -6.16
N GLN A 118 -2.03 -5.03 -7.09
CA GLN A 118 -1.04 -6.06 -6.78
C GLN A 118 0.18 -5.52 -6.02
N LEU A 119 0.41 -4.20 -6.07
CA LEU A 119 1.55 -3.52 -5.45
C LEU A 119 1.15 -2.78 -4.16
N LEU A 120 -0.15 -2.63 -3.87
CA LEU A 120 -0.63 -1.88 -2.71
C LEU A 120 -0.53 -2.69 -1.41
N GLY A 121 0.40 -2.31 -0.54
CA GLY A 121 0.70 -2.97 0.74
C GLY A 121 -0.38 -2.81 1.81
N TRP A 122 -1.34 -1.89 1.63
CA TRP A 122 -2.48 -1.73 2.53
C TRP A 122 -3.71 -2.54 2.12
N ARG A 123 -3.66 -3.26 0.99
CA ARG A 123 -4.80 -4.06 0.51
C ARG A 123 -4.74 -5.49 1.01
N ILE A 124 -5.89 -5.99 1.44
CA ILE A 124 -6.24 -7.40 1.66
C ILE A 124 -7.44 -7.82 0.80
N THR A 125 -8.24 -6.87 0.30
CA THR A 125 -9.32 -7.12 -0.65
C THR A 125 -9.07 -6.49 -2.02
N CYS A 126 -9.67 -7.09 -3.05
CA CYS A 126 -9.60 -6.56 -4.40
C CYS A 126 -10.51 -5.33 -4.53
N PRO A 127 -10.01 -4.17 -4.98
CA PRO A 127 -10.83 -2.96 -5.13
C PRO A 127 -11.94 -3.10 -6.18
N ARG A 128 -11.84 -4.08 -7.09
CA ARG A 128 -12.81 -4.29 -8.17
C ARG A 128 -13.99 -5.18 -7.78
N CYS A 129 -13.72 -6.31 -7.12
CA CYS A 129 -14.74 -7.33 -6.83
C CYS A 129 -14.92 -7.60 -5.33
N GLY A 130 -14.16 -6.94 -4.45
CA GLY A 130 -14.21 -7.13 -2.99
C GLY A 130 -13.69 -8.48 -2.50
N SER A 131 -13.26 -9.38 -3.40
CA SER A 131 -12.75 -10.70 -3.02
C SER A 131 -11.40 -10.59 -2.31
N GLN A 132 -11.11 -11.57 -1.44
CA GLN A 132 -9.83 -11.66 -0.74
C GLN A 132 -8.68 -11.80 -1.75
N LEU A 133 -7.61 -11.01 -1.59
CA LEU A 133 -6.40 -11.15 -2.37
C LEU A 133 -5.60 -12.37 -1.93
N ARG A 134 -4.84 -12.96 -2.85
CA ARG A 134 -3.93 -14.09 -2.61
C ARG A 134 -2.49 -13.71 -2.86
N HIS A 135 -1.55 -14.37 -2.19
CA HIS A 135 -0.12 -14.12 -2.42
C HIS A 135 0.29 -14.56 -3.84
N THR A 136 1.19 -13.82 -4.48
CA THR A 136 1.79 -14.22 -5.76
C THR A 136 2.71 -15.43 -5.54
N GLY A 137 2.40 -16.60 -6.12
CA GLY A 137 3.25 -17.80 -6.01
C GLY A 137 2.65 -19.01 -5.28
N GLY A 138 1.34 -19.04 -5.02
CA GLY A 138 0.61 -20.28 -4.74
C GLY A 138 0.64 -20.82 -3.30
N GLY A 139 1.30 -20.14 -2.36
CA GLY A 139 1.22 -20.45 -0.93
C GLY A 139 0.05 -19.72 -0.26
N GLU A 140 -1.09 -20.39 -0.10
CA GLU A 140 -2.17 -19.88 0.74
C GLU A 140 -1.90 -20.20 2.21
N LEU A 141 -1.24 -19.28 2.91
CA LEU A 141 -1.28 -19.27 4.36
C LEU A 141 -2.53 -18.49 4.78
N PRO A 142 -3.51 -19.13 5.46
CA PRO A 142 -4.60 -18.38 6.05
C PRO A 142 -4.02 -17.38 7.04
N SER A 143 -4.60 -16.18 7.10
CA SER A 143 -4.19 -15.22 8.13
C SER A 143 -4.48 -15.82 9.50
N PRO A 144 -3.52 -15.84 10.45
CA PRO A 144 -3.81 -16.26 11.82
C PRO A 144 -4.71 -15.26 12.55
N PHE A 145 -4.85 -14.04 12.01
CA PHE A 145 -5.59 -12.94 12.62
C PHE A 145 -7.04 -12.83 12.09
N GLN A 146 -7.70 -13.97 11.87
CA GLN A 146 -9.06 -13.97 11.31
C GLN A 146 -10.06 -13.25 12.22
N GLN A 147 -9.88 -13.32 13.56
CA GLN A 147 -10.74 -12.60 14.49
C GLN A 147 -10.72 -11.08 14.27
N TYR A 148 -9.65 -10.54 13.69
CA TYR A 148 -9.49 -9.11 13.44
C TYR A 148 -10.00 -8.67 12.05
N ARG A 149 -10.59 -9.56 11.25
CA ARG A 149 -10.98 -9.27 9.86
C ARG A 149 -11.83 -8.01 9.70
N VAL A 150 -12.84 -7.81 10.55
CA VAL A 150 -13.73 -6.63 10.48
C VAL A 150 -12.96 -5.33 10.79
N ALA A 151 -12.07 -5.35 11.78
CA ALA A 151 -11.20 -4.22 12.07
C ALA A 151 -10.19 -3.96 10.94
N ALA A 152 -9.64 -5.03 10.36
CA ALA A 152 -8.71 -4.95 9.23
C ALA A 152 -9.35 -4.30 8.00
N LEU A 153 -10.60 -4.63 7.67
CA LEU A 153 -11.32 -3.99 6.55
C LEU A 153 -11.54 -2.49 6.79
N ARG A 154 -11.81 -2.08 8.04
CA ARG A 154 -11.87 -0.65 8.40
C ARG A 154 -10.50 0.02 8.24
N GLY A 155 -9.43 -0.67 8.63
CA GLY A 155 -8.06 -0.18 8.48
C GLY A 155 -7.62 -0.05 7.01
N GLU A 156 -7.96 -1.03 6.18
CA GLU A 156 -7.77 -0.96 4.72
C GLU A 156 -8.46 0.29 4.18
N LYS A 157 -9.74 0.48 4.51
CA LYS A 157 -10.51 1.63 4.04
C LYS A 157 -9.89 2.96 4.49
N LEU A 158 -9.48 3.08 5.76
CA LEU A 158 -8.83 4.30 6.26
C LEU A 158 -7.55 4.64 5.49
N LEU A 159 -6.70 3.64 5.23
CA LEU A 159 -5.49 3.84 4.44
C LEU A 159 -5.80 4.17 2.99
N ASP A 160 -6.81 3.54 2.41
CA ASP A 160 -7.21 3.79 1.03
C ASP A 160 -7.84 5.17 0.83
N ASP A 161 -8.70 5.60 1.75
CA ASP A 161 -9.31 6.93 1.79
C ASP A 161 -8.22 8.02 1.89
N GLU A 162 -7.20 7.84 2.74
CA GLU A 162 -6.06 8.76 2.80
C GLU A 162 -5.21 8.69 1.53
N ALA A 163 -4.86 7.47 1.10
CA ALA A 163 -3.89 7.23 0.04
C ALA A 163 -4.43 7.67 -1.32
N GLU A 164 -5.58 7.16 -1.75
CA GLU A 164 -6.11 7.34 -3.10
C GLU A 164 -6.97 8.60 -3.24
N HIS A 165 -7.63 9.03 -2.16
CA HIS A 165 -8.62 10.12 -2.17
C HIS A 165 -8.19 11.35 -1.37
N GLY A 166 -7.04 11.30 -0.68
CA GLY A 166 -6.53 12.41 0.11
C GLY A 166 -7.40 12.80 1.30
N ILE A 167 -8.29 11.90 1.76
CA ILE A 167 -9.21 12.18 2.86
C ILE A 167 -8.41 12.30 4.17
N ARG A 168 -8.42 13.50 4.75
CA ARG A 168 -7.69 13.81 5.98
C ARG A 168 -8.55 13.56 7.21
N THR A 169 -8.02 12.80 8.16
CA THR A 169 -8.65 12.62 9.48
C THR A 169 -7.81 13.26 10.60
N TRP A 170 -8.08 12.92 11.87
CA TRP A 170 -7.33 13.50 13.00
C TRP A 170 -5.87 13.03 13.06
N ALA A 171 -5.59 11.81 12.59
CA ALA A 171 -4.26 11.24 12.42
C ALA A 171 -4.10 10.66 11.01
N SER A 172 -2.87 10.55 10.53
CA SER A 172 -2.59 9.88 9.25
C SER A 172 -2.58 8.36 9.46
N PRO A 173 -3.45 7.56 8.80
CA PRO A 173 -3.37 6.10 8.85
C PRO A 173 -1.99 5.56 8.47
N ALA A 174 -1.34 6.11 7.43
CA ALA A 174 0.04 5.73 7.08
C ALA A 174 1.04 6.12 8.17
N GLY A 175 0.79 7.22 8.88
CA GLY A 175 1.53 7.61 10.08
C GLY A 175 1.35 6.65 11.26
N ILE A 176 0.12 6.20 11.51
CA ILE A 176 -0.18 5.18 12.53
C ILE A 176 0.57 3.88 12.21
N VAL A 177 0.56 3.43 10.94
CA VAL A 177 1.36 2.26 10.51
C VAL A 177 2.82 2.39 10.95
N ARG A 178 3.45 3.55 10.71
CA ARG A 178 4.85 3.76 11.11
C ARG A 178 5.05 3.67 12.61
N LEU A 179 4.12 4.19 13.42
CA LEU A 179 4.16 4.08 14.88
C LEU A 179 4.03 2.64 15.36
N LEU A 180 3.09 1.88 14.79
CA LEU A 180 2.84 0.48 15.15
C LEU A 180 4.01 -0.44 14.81
N LEU A 181 4.76 -0.10 13.77
CA LEU A 181 5.96 -0.83 13.34
C LEU A 181 7.24 -0.38 14.06
N MET A 182 7.17 0.52 15.04
CA MET A 182 8.32 0.83 15.88
C MET A 182 8.63 -0.31 16.86
N ARG A 183 9.91 -0.43 17.24
CA ARG A 183 10.33 -1.34 18.31
C ARG A 183 9.71 -0.90 19.64
N ARG A 184 9.13 -1.85 20.38
CA ARG A 184 8.68 -1.63 21.76
C ARG A 184 9.76 -2.04 22.75
N ALA A 185 9.69 -1.50 23.96
CA ALA A 185 10.54 -1.95 25.06
C ALA A 185 9.94 -3.21 25.70
N VAL A 186 10.79 -4.20 25.94
CA VAL A 186 10.48 -5.42 26.69
C VAL A 186 11.54 -5.59 27.76
N LEU A 187 11.11 -5.90 28.98
CA LEU A 187 11.98 -6.16 30.12
C LEU A 187 11.72 -7.59 30.63
N PRO A 188 12.78 -8.39 30.88
CA PRO A 188 14.18 -8.10 30.62
C PRO A 188 14.44 -7.88 29.13
N PHE A 189 15.50 -7.13 28.80
CA PHE A 189 15.80 -6.85 27.40
C PHE A 189 16.14 -8.17 26.69
N PRO A 190 15.45 -8.49 25.59
CA PRO A 190 15.74 -9.68 24.81
C PRO A 190 17.12 -9.55 24.14
N GLY A 191 17.68 -10.69 23.72
CA GLY A 191 18.91 -10.70 22.92
C GLY A 191 18.79 -9.84 21.66
N GLU A 192 19.90 -9.30 21.15
CA GLU A 192 19.89 -8.44 19.96
C GLU A 192 19.24 -9.12 18.74
N ASP A 193 19.42 -10.43 18.63
CA ASP A 193 18.85 -11.34 17.63
C ASP A 193 17.32 -11.50 17.73
N GLU A 194 16.72 -11.16 18.86
CA GLU A 194 15.29 -11.25 19.09
C GLU A 194 14.59 -9.89 19.04
N MET A 195 15.32 -8.78 19.19
CA MET A 195 14.75 -7.42 19.22
C MET A 195 13.88 -7.06 18.00
N TRP A 196 14.08 -7.74 16.88
CA TRP A 196 13.29 -7.51 15.68
C TRP A 196 11.83 -7.96 15.82
N ARG A 197 11.47 -8.88 16.73
CA ARG A 197 10.08 -9.35 16.84
C ARG A 197 9.18 -8.31 17.53
N PHE A 198 9.69 -7.69 18.58
CA PHE A 198 8.89 -6.83 19.47
C PHE A 198 8.49 -5.51 18.83
N ARG A 199 7.23 -5.40 18.43
CA ARG A 199 6.64 -4.19 17.83
C ARG A 199 5.57 -3.58 18.70
N VAL A 200 5.38 -2.27 18.59
CA VAL A 200 4.28 -1.56 19.27
C VAL A 200 2.92 -2.18 18.90
N LEU A 201 2.79 -2.72 17.70
CA LEU A 201 1.60 -3.44 17.23
C LEU A 201 1.14 -4.57 18.17
N GLU A 202 2.05 -5.29 18.83
CA GLU A 202 1.73 -6.36 19.80
C GLU A 202 0.84 -5.86 20.94
N LYS A 203 0.95 -4.59 21.33
CA LYS A 203 0.12 -4.02 22.40
C LYS A 203 -1.35 -3.88 22.04
N ILE A 204 -1.68 -4.04 20.76
CA ILE A 204 -3.04 -3.92 20.23
C ILE A 204 -3.53 -5.26 19.68
N ILE A 205 -2.62 -5.99 19.03
CA ILE A 205 -2.84 -7.32 18.49
C ILE A 205 -1.98 -8.28 19.31
N PRO A 206 -2.50 -8.85 20.40
CA PRO A 206 -1.80 -9.89 21.16
C PRO A 206 -1.42 -11.07 20.24
N GLU A 207 -0.39 -11.82 20.65
CA GLU A 207 0.10 -13.05 19.99
C GLU A 207 0.92 -12.80 18.72
N LEU A 208 1.06 -11.55 18.26
CA LEU A 208 1.85 -11.24 17.08
C LEU A 208 3.35 -11.57 17.31
N ASP A 209 3.92 -11.18 18.45
CA ASP A 209 5.33 -11.39 18.77
C ASP A 209 5.68 -12.89 18.86
N GLU A 210 4.73 -13.74 19.27
CA GLU A 210 4.88 -15.20 19.35
C GLU A 210 4.81 -15.88 17.98
N LEU A 211 3.95 -15.37 17.10
CA LEU A 211 3.75 -15.91 15.76
C LEU A 211 4.81 -15.44 14.75
N LEU A 212 5.46 -14.29 15.00
CA LEU A 212 6.43 -13.71 14.06
C LEU A 212 7.63 -14.62 13.72
N PRO A 213 8.29 -15.33 14.66
CA PRO A 213 9.42 -16.21 14.37
C PRO A 213 9.08 -17.37 13.42
N GLU A 214 7.86 -17.89 13.50
CA GLU A 214 7.40 -19.00 12.65
C GLU A 214 7.04 -18.53 11.23
N ILE A 215 6.68 -17.26 11.10
CA ILE A 215 6.03 -16.72 9.91
C ILE A 215 6.95 -15.78 9.10
N CYS A 216 7.95 -15.16 9.73
CA CYS A 216 8.80 -14.14 9.12
C CYS A 216 10.26 -14.29 9.50
N THR A 217 11.13 -14.26 8.48
CA THR A 217 12.60 -14.19 8.67
C THR A 217 13.08 -12.78 9.02
N SER A 218 12.25 -11.76 8.78
CA SER A 218 12.49 -10.38 9.21
C SER A 218 11.16 -9.66 9.41
N CYS A 219 11.05 -8.80 10.43
CA CYS A 219 9.84 -8.03 10.68
C CYS A 219 9.87 -6.69 9.94
N PRO A 220 8.72 -6.23 9.39
CA PRO A 220 8.57 -4.90 8.83
C PRO A 220 9.09 -3.81 9.77
N THR A 221 9.56 -2.73 9.16
CA THR A 221 10.06 -1.54 9.84
C THR A 221 9.26 -0.32 9.39
N PRO A 222 9.33 0.80 10.11
CA PRO A 222 8.72 2.04 9.63
C PRO A 222 9.25 2.47 8.24
N GLN A 223 10.47 2.04 7.88
CA GLN A 223 11.05 2.30 6.57
C GLN A 223 10.52 1.38 5.48
N ASN A 224 10.28 0.11 5.81
CA ASN A 224 9.76 -0.93 4.93
C ASN A 224 8.49 -1.55 5.54
N PRO A 225 7.34 -0.84 5.47
CA PRO A 225 6.15 -1.18 6.22
C PRO A 225 5.23 -2.22 5.56
N ILE A 226 5.65 -2.81 4.44
CA ILE A 226 4.82 -3.77 3.69
C ILE A 226 4.94 -5.15 4.35
N LEU A 227 3.82 -5.64 4.90
CA LEU A 227 3.74 -6.98 5.46
C LEU A 227 3.38 -8.01 4.37
N PRO A 228 3.79 -9.28 4.55
CA PRO A 228 3.18 -10.41 3.86
C PRO A 228 1.66 -10.39 4.00
N LEU A 229 0.96 -10.82 2.96
CA LEU A 229 -0.50 -10.67 2.85
C LEU A 229 -1.27 -11.27 4.04
N HIS A 230 -0.83 -12.41 4.57
CA HIS A 230 -1.46 -13.09 5.70
C HIS A 230 -1.26 -12.35 7.05
N LEU A 231 -0.26 -11.46 7.17
CA LEU A 231 -0.04 -10.64 8.38
C LEU A 231 -0.67 -9.24 8.29
N ARG A 232 -0.99 -8.75 7.08
CA ARG A 232 -1.61 -7.42 6.90
C ARG A 232 -2.88 -7.23 7.74
N PRO A 233 -3.76 -8.23 7.95
CA PRO A 233 -4.92 -8.05 8.80
C PRO A 233 -4.59 -7.54 10.22
N ALA A 234 -3.51 -8.00 10.84
CA ALA A 234 -3.07 -7.50 12.15
C ALA A 234 -2.74 -6.00 12.10
N LEU A 235 -1.88 -5.59 11.16
CA LEU A 235 -1.49 -4.19 11.03
C LEU A 235 -2.69 -3.28 10.75
N LEU A 236 -3.54 -3.68 9.80
CA LEU A 236 -4.72 -2.90 9.41
C LEU A 236 -5.73 -2.81 10.56
N ALA A 237 -5.94 -3.88 11.31
CA ALA A 237 -6.77 -3.86 12.51
C ALA A 237 -6.18 -2.91 13.56
N GLY A 238 -4.87 -2.97 13.79
CA GLY A 238 -4.17 -2.04 14.67
C GLY A 238 -4.38 -0.58 14.27
N VAL A 239 -4.30 -0.26 12.98
CA VAL A 239 -4.59 1.09 12.46
C VAL A 239 -6.01 1.51 12.79
N ALA A 240 -7.00 0.66 12.52
CA ALA A 240 -8.40 0.96 12.79
C ALA A 240 -8.68 1.16 14.28
N MET A 241 -8.09 0.33 15.14
CA MET A 241 -8.25 0.40 16.59
C MET A 241 -7.65 1.69 17.17
N VAL A 242 -6.41 2.03 16.78
CA VAL A 242 -5.79 3.30 17.20
C VAL A 242 -6.60 4.50 16.71
N HIS A 243 -7.00 4.48 15.43
CA HIS A 243 -7.75 5.57 14.83
C HIS A 243 -9.09 5.80 15.54
N SER A 244 -9.80 4.72 15.87
CA SER A 244 -11.10 4.77 16.56
C SER A 244 -10.97 5.20 18.02
N SER A 245 -9.91 4.76 18.71
CA SER A 245 -9.68 5.09 20.13
C SER A 245 -9.08 6.48 20.36
N GLY A 246 -8.58 7.15 19.32
CA GLY A 246 -8.07 8.51 19.42
C GLY A 246 -6.66 8.64 20.00
N ALA A 247 -6.33 9.86 20.44
CA ALA A 247 -5.00 10.19 20.96
C ALA A 247 -4.66 9.46 22.26
N GLU A 248 -5.66 9.07 23.03
CA GLU A 248 -5.57 8.26 24.26
C GLU A 248 -4.80 6.96 24.00
N MET A 249 -5.11 6.28 22.90
CA MET A 249 -4.40 5.06 22.52
C MET A 249 -2.93 5.35 22.20
N LEU A 250 -2.63 6.47 21.53
CA LEU A 250 -1.25 6.87 21.26
C LEU A 250 -0.47 7.16 22.56
N TYR A 251 -1.10 7.79 23.56
CA TYR A 251 -0.49 7.99 24.88
C TYR A 251 -0.21 6.66 25.60
N MET A 252 -1.10 5.69 25.48
CA MET A 252 -0.88 4.35 26.02
C MET A 252 0.29 3.66 25.32
N LEU A 253 0.30 3.63 23.98
CA LEU A 253 1.36 3.01 23.19
C LEU A 253 2.73 3.66 23.43
N ARG A 254 2.76 4.99 23.62
CA ARG A 254 3.98 5.70 24.01
C ARG A 254 4.64 5.12 25.25
N ARG A 255 3.85 4.69 26.26
CA ARG A 255 4.38 4.08 27.49
C ARG A 255 5.07 2.73 27.26
N SER A 256 4.78 2.08 26.13
CA SER A 256 5.44 0.83 25.73
C SER A 256 6.77 1.03 24.98
N THR A 257 7.20 2.28 24.78
CA THR A 257 8.47 2.62 24.12
C THR A 257 9.47 3.19 25.13
N PHE A 258 10.77 2.95 24.92
CA PHE A 258 11.84 3.40 25.80
C PHE A 258 13.03 3.98 25.03
N GLY A 259 13.82 4.85 25.69
CA GLY A 259 15.04 5.44 25.16
C GLY A 259 14.87 6.07 23.78
N LEU A 260 15.78 5.72 22.85
CA LEU A 260 15.78 6.24 21.48
C LEU A 260 14.48 5.94 20.71
N HIS A 261 13.82 4.82 21.00
CA HIS A 261 12.54 4.46 20.36
C HIS A 261 11.39 5.35 20.84
N ARG A 262 11.41 5.77 22.11
CA ARG A 262 10.45 6.74 22.64
C ARG A 262 10.61 8.11 22.01
N HIS A 263 11.84 8.60 21.86
CA HIS A 263 12.08 9.88 21.17
C HIS A 263 11.61 9.86 19.71
N ARG A 264 11.83 8.75 18.99
CA ARG A 264 11.30 8.58 17.63
C ARG A 264 9.79 8.52 17.59
N PHE A 265 9.17 7.79 18.52
CA PHE A 265 7.71 7.72 18.65
C PHE A 265 7.12 9.10 18.87
N ASP A 266 7.66 9.87 19.83
CA ASP A 266 7.19 11.22 20.15
C ASP A 266 7.28 12.15 18.94
N ARG A 267 8.40 12.10 18.20
CA ARG A 267 8.58 12.92 17.00
C ARG A 267 7.56 12.59 15.89
N GLU A 268 7.32 11.31 15.63
CA GLU A 268 6.34 10.88 14.60
C GLU A 268 4.88 11.10 15.06
N ALA A 269 4.60 11.01 16.36
CA ALA A 269 3.25 11.17 16.91
C ALA A 269 2.87 12.64 17.18
N MET A 270 3.84 13.55 17.30
CA MET A 270 3.62 14.96 17.61
C MET A 270 2.57 15.65 16.72
N PRO A 271 2.56 15.45 15.38
CA PRO A 271 1.52 16.05 14.52
C PRO A 271 0.11 15.59 14.89
N PHE A 272 -0.05 14.35 15.38
CA PHE A 272 -1.35 13.79 15.76
C PHE A 272 -1.85 14.38 17.07
N PHE A 273 -0.97 14.54 18.06
CA PHE A 273 -1.31 15.21 19.31
C PHE A 273 -1.73 16.67 19.08
N ALA A 274 -0.99 17.41 18.25
CA ALA A 274 -1.33 18.79 17.90
C ALA A 274 -2.67 18.90 17.15
N ASN A 275 -2.98 17.96 16.25
CA ASN A 275 -4.26 17.92 15.53
C ASN A 275 -5.44 17.55 16.45
N ALA A 276 -5.25 16.58 17.35
CA ALA A 276 -6.27 16.16 18.30
C ALA A 276 -6.64 17.30 19.26
N ALA A 277 -5.65 18.04 19.76
CA ALA A 277 -5.88 19.21 20.61
C ALA A 277 -6.67 20.30 19.87
N ARG A 278 -6.28 20.65 18.64
CA ARG A 278 -7.00 21.64 17.81
C ARG A 278 -8.47 21.27 17.58
N LYS A 279 -8.76 20.00 17.29
CA LYS A 279 -10.15 19.54 17.11
C LYS A 279 -10.98 19.68 18.39
N ARG A 280 -10.44 19.32 19.56
CA ARG A 280 -11.15 19.49 20.85
C ARG A 280 -11.50 20.96 21.13
N HIS A 281 -10.56 21.87 20.91
CA HIS A 281 -10.80 23.31 21.09
C HIS A 281 -11.87 23.84 20.12
N SER A 282 -11.89 23.37 18.88
CA SER A 282 -12.92 23.75 17.90
C SER A 282 -14.32 23.27 18.28
N THR A 283 -14.45 22.04 18.80
CA THR A 283 -15.76 21.50 19.21
C THR A 283 -16.29 22.18 20.48
N GLN A 284 -15.39 22.58 21.39
CA GLN A 284 -15.76 23.29 22.62
C GLN A 284 -16.27 24.73 22.35
N MET A 285 -15.75 25.39 21.31
CA MET A 285 -16.21 26.72 20.88
C MET A 285 -17.54 26.71 20.11
N GLN A 286 -17.99 25.56 19.62
CA GLN A 286 -19.29 25.41 18.92
C GLN A 286 -20.45 25.07 19.86
N LEU A 287 -20.15 24.83 21.16
CA LEU A 287 -21.11 24.46 22.19
C LEU A 287 -21.34 25.57 23.22
N ILE A 288 -20.82 26.78 22.97
CA ILE A 288 -21.04 28.01 23.74
C ILE A 288 -21.87 28.95 22.86
#